data_AF-A0AA36AIA6-F1
#
_entry.id   AF-A0AA36AIA6-F1
#
_cell.length_a   1.000
_cell.length_b   1.000
_cell.length_c   1.000
_cell.angle_alpha   90.00
_cell.angle_beta   90.00
_cell.angle_gamma   90.00
#
_symmetry.space_group_name_H-M   'P 1'
#
loop_
_entity.id
_entity.type
_entity.pdbx_description
1 polymer ?
#
loop_
_entity_poly.entity_id
_entity_poly.type
_entity_poly.pdbx_seq_one_letter_code
_entity_poly.pdbx_strand_id
1 'polypeptide(L)'
;MHINVLPLKTVEKQAELSIKLETALNTVNINDDTESSWKARFDATHSVSVEVLGLPVCKYQDCFNSKNTDVQQLFDKIHSSHKTWINDKSSSRKENA
;
A
#
# COMPACT_ATOMS: atom_id res chain seq x y z
N MET A 1 -3.00 -10.16 -14.25
CA MET A 1 -3.43 -9.03 -13.39
C MET A 1 -3.38 -7.78 -14.25
N HIS A 2 -4.52 -7.22 -14.66
CA HIS A 2 -4.58 -6.08 -15.58
C HIS A 2 -4.77 -4.80 -14.75
N ILE A 3 -3.79 -3.90 -14.75
CA ILE A 3 -3.89 -2.61 -14.06
C ILE A 3 -4.69 -1.66 -14.95
N ASN A 4 -5.73 -1.02 -14.41
CA ASN A 4 -6.57 -0.07 -15.15
C ASN A 4 -5.91 1.33 -15.13
N VAL A 5 -5.41 1.76 -16.28
CA VAL A 5 -4.68 3.03 -16.47
C VAL A 5 -5.51 4.11 -17.20
N LEU A 6 -6.80 3.88 -17.43
CA LEU A 6 -7.74 4.82 -18.06
C LEU A 6 -7.78 6.26 -17.46
N PRO A 7 -7.49 6.50 -16.17
CA PRO A 7 -7.55 7.85 -15.61
C PRO A 7 -6.47 8.84 -16.13
N LEU A 8 -5.45 8.36 -16.85
CA LEU A 8 -4.36 9.20 -17.36
C LEU A 8 -4.81 9.91 -18.64
N LYS A 9 -5.08 11.22 -18.54
CA LYS A 9 -5.65 12.09 -19.62
C LYS A 9 -4.79 12.25 -20.89
N THR A 10 -3.73 11.47 -21.07
CA THR A 10 -2.82 11.51 -22.23
C THR A 10 -2.65 10.08 -22.75
N VAL A 11 -3.34 9.77 -23.85
CA VAL A 11 -3.39 8.43 -24.49
C VAL A 11 -1.99 7.86 -24.72
N GLU A 12 -1.03 8.71 -25.11
CA GLU A 12 0.37 8.31 -25.33
C GLU A 12 1.06 7.83 -24.05
N LYS A 13 0.91 8.56 -22.94
CA LYS A 13 1.48 8.17 -21.65
C LYS A 13 0.79 6.95 -21.05
N GLN A 14 -0.50 6.77 -21.32
CA GLN A 14 -1.23 5.58 -20.92
C GLN A 14 -0.70 4.33 -21.63
N ALA A 15 -0.51 4.40 -22.95
CA ALA A 15 0.05 3.29 -23.73
C ALA A 15 1.51 3.00 -23.32
N GLU A 16 2.33 4.04 -23.17
CA GLU A 16 3.72 3.93 -22.70
C GLU A 16 3.79 3.24 -21.33
N LEU A 17 2.95 3.67 -20.38
CA LEU A 17 2.89 3.08 -19.05
C LEU A 17 2.47 1.62 -19.09
N SER A 18 1.45 1.28 -19.87
CA SER A 18 0.94 -0.09 -19.98
C SER A 18 2.03 -1.05 -20.51
N ILE A 19 2.72 -0.67 -21.58
CA ILE A 19 3.77 -1.50 -22.21
C ILE A 19 4.94 -1.69 -21.25
N LYS A 20 5.39 -0.61 -20.58
CA LYS A 20 6.50 -0.68 -19.63
C LYS A 20 6.16 -1.48 -18.38
N LEU A 21 4.93 -1.34 -17.86
CA LEU A 21 4.47 -2.12 -16.70
C LEU A 21 4.40 -3.60 -17.02
N GLU A 22 3.86 -3.97 -18.18
CA GLU A 22 3.79 -5.37 -18.61
C GLU A 22 5.19 -5.96 -18.74
N THR A 23 6.11 -5.23 -19.37
CA THR A 23 7.51 -5.66 -19.52
C THR A 23 8.18 -5.83 -18.15
N ALA A 24 8.05 -4.86 -17.25
CA ALA A 24 8.68 -4.91 -15.93
C ALA A 24 8.08 -6.00 -15.03
N LEU A 25 6.76 -6.19 -15.03
CA LEU A 25 6.13 -7.23 -14.21
C LEU A 25 6.41 -8.65 -14.70
N ASN A 26 6.67 -8.82 -16.00
CA ASN A 26 7.08 -10.11 -16.56
C ASN A 26 8.54 -10.48 -16.23
N THR A 27 9.38 -9.51 -15.83
CA THR A 27 10.77 -9.76 -15.42
C THR A 27 10.95 -9.87 -13.91
N VAL A 28 9.94 -9.48 -13.11
CA VAL A 28 9.97 -9.62 -11.65
C VAL A 28 10.03 -11.11 -11.29
N ASN A 29 11.12 -11.49 -10.61
CA ASN A 29 11.26 -12.83 -10.06
C ASN A 29 10.34 -12.99 -8.84
N ILE A 30 9.42 -13.94 -8.91
CA ILE A 30 8.49 -14.27 -7.83
C ILE A 30 8.98 -15.56 -7.20
N ASN A 31 9.20 -15.53 -5.89
CA ASN A 31 9.64 -16.67 -5.09
C ASN A 31 8.55 -17.07 -4.07
N ASP A 32 8.80 -18.12 -3.31
CA ASP A 32 7.86 -18.61 -2.29
C ASP A 32 7.67 -17.64 -1.11
N ASP A 33 8.59 -16.68 -0.95
CA ASP A 33 8.40 -15.59 -0.01
C ASP A 33 7.43 -14.55 -0.59
N THR A 34 6.20 -14.64 -0.09
CA THR A 34 5.11 -13.78 -0.49
C THR A 34 5.43 -12.30 -0.22
N GLU A 35 6.09 -11.97 0.89
CA GLU A 35 6.41 -10.58 1.23
C GLU A 35 7.46 -10.01 0.26
N SER A 36 8.52 -10.76 0.01
CA SER A 36 9.55 -10.37 -0.98
C SER A 36 8.98 -10.24 -2.38
N SER A 37 8.11 -11.15 -2.79
CA SER A 37 7.45 -11.10 -4.10
C SER A 37 6.51 -9.90 -4.26
N TRP A 38 5.76 -9.57 -3.22
CA TRP A 38 4.92 -8.36 -3.20
C TRP A 38 5.76 -7.10 -3.29
N LYS A 39 6.86 -7.05 -2.53
CA LYS A 39 7.79 -5.93 -2.56
C LYS A 39 8.41 -5.74 -3.94
N ALA A 40 8.90 -6.81 -4.57
CA ALA A 40 9.50 -6.73 -5.89
C ALA A 40 8.52 -6.22 -6.97
N ARG A 41 7.25 -6.66 -6.91
CA ARG A 41 6.19 -6.15 -7.80
C ARG A 41 5.87 -4.68 -7.53
N PHE A 42 5.82 -4.29 -6.25
CA PHE A 42 5.58 -2.90 -5.86
C PHE A 42 6.70 -1.99 -6.35
N ASP A 43 7.95 -2.36 -6.12
CA ASP A 43 9.12 -1.60 -6.54
C ASP A 43 9.19 -1.47 -8.07
N ALA A 44 8.93 -2.54 -8.81
CA ALA A 44 8.86 -2.50 -10.27
C ALA A 44 7.74 -1.58 -10.79
N THR A 45 6.56 -1.66 -10.18
CA THR A 45 5.41 -0.80 -10.54
C THR A 45 5.70 0.67 -10.23
N HIS A 46 6.27 0.96 -9.06
CA HIS A 46 6.63 2.31 -8.65
C HIS A 46 7.71 2.90 -9.57
N SER A 47 8.77 2.13 -9.87
CA SER A 47 9.86 2.56 -10.76
C SER A 47 9.33 2.96 -12.15
N VAL A 48 8.54 2.09 -12.79
CA VAL A 48 7.93 2.37 -14.10
C VAL A 48 6.99 3.57 -14.04
N SER A 49 6.21 3.69 -12.96
CA SER A 49 5.29 4.82 -12.79
C SER A 49 6.04 6.15 -12.69
N VAL A 50 7.15 6.18 -11.93
CA VAL A 50 8.00 7.37 -11.80
C VAL A 50 8.70 7.71 -13.12
N GLU A 51 9.14 6.71 -13.88
CA GLU A 51 9.78 6.91 -15.18
C GLU A 51 8.81 7.54 -16.20
N VAL A 52 7.59 7.03 -16.29
CA VAL A 52 6.62 7.44 -17.32
C VAL A 52 5.87 8.71 -16.93
N LEU A 53 5.42 8.80 -15.67
CA LEU A 53 4.56 9.86 -15.16
C LEU A 53 5.33 10.96 -14.42
N GLY A 54 6.61 10.73 -14.12
CA GLY A 54 7.41 11.57 -13.25
C GLY A 54 7.16 11.29 -11.77
N LEU A 55 7.95 11.92 -10.90
CA LEU A 55 7.72 11.84 -9.46
C LEU A 55 6.35 12.44 -9.13
N PRO A 56 5.56 11.80 -8.25
CA PRO A 56 4.34 12.41 -7.77
C PRO A 56 4.68 13.72 -7.06
N VAL A 57 4.33 14.85 -7.67
CA VAL A 57 4.28 16.12 -6.95
C VAL A 57 3.02 16.05 -6.08
N CYS A 58 3.18 15.47 -4.90
CA CYS A 58 2.10 15.36 -3.96
C CYS A 58 1.77 16.75 -3.41
N LYS A 59 0.86 17.46 -4.07
CA LYS A 59 0.38 18.78 -3.64
C LYS A 59 -0.23 18.77 -2.22
N TYR A 60 -0.53 17.57 -1.72
CA TYR A 60 -1.13 17.33 -0.41
C TYR A 60 -0.30 16.35 0.43
N GLN A 61 1.02 16.26 0.21
CA GLN A 61 1.90 15.43 1.03
C GLN A 61 1.67 15.72 2.52
N ASP A 62 1.42 16.98 2.87
CA ASP A 62 1.16 17.44 4.23
C ASP A 62 -0.12 16.87 4.85
N CYS A 63 -1.13 16.50 4.05
CA CYS A 63 -2.40 16.01 4.58
C CYS A 63 -2.31 14.56 5.12
N PHE A 64 -1.41 13.75 4.54
CA PHE A 64 -1.15 12.37 4.97
C PHE A 64 0.17 12.19 5.73
N ASN A 65 1.18 13.05 5.49
CA ASN A 65 2.43 13.05 6.24
C ASN A 65 2.42 13.97 7.46
N SER A 66 1.42 14.84 7.62
CA SER A 66 1.19 15.43 8.94
C SER A 66 1.00 14.25 9.88
N LYS A 67 1.88 14.15 10.87
CA LYS A 67 1.72 13.24 11.99
C LYS A 67 0.40 13.62 12.64
N ASN A 68 -0.68 13.02 12.17
CA ASN A 68 -2.00 13.21 12.71
C ASN A 68 -1.97 12.50 14.06
N THR A 69 -1.49 13.26 15.04
CA THR A 69 -1.14 12.77 16.37
C THR A 69 -2.41 12.20 17.02
N ASP A 70 -3.57 12.73 16.66
CA ASP A 70 -4.88 12.26 17.09
C ASP A 70 -5.19 10.87 16.51
N VAL A 71 -4.86 10.62 15.23
CA VAL A 71 -5.01 9.29 14.61
C VAL A 71 -4.04 8.28 15.23
N GLN A 72 -2.79 8.68 15.48
CA GLN A 72 -1.82 7.80 16.15
C GLN A 72 -2.24 7.47 17.59
N GLN A 73 -2.69 8.48 18.35
CA GLN A 73 -3.22 8.31 19.70
C GLN A 73 -4.46 7.41 19.72
N LEU A 74 -5.33 7.52 18.71
CA LEU A 74 -6.49 6.65 18.57
C LEU A 74 -6.05 5.19 18.36
N PHE A 75 -5.09 4.94 17.48
CA PHE A 75 -4.53 3.60 17.29
C PHE A 75 -3.88 3.05 18.56
N ASP A 76 -3.08 3.85 19.26
CA ASP A 76 -2.44 3.45 20.51
C ASP A 76 -3.47 3.11 21.60
N LYS A 77 -4.56 3.88 21.68
CA LYS A 77 -5.67 3.63 22.62
C LYS A 77 -6.42 2.34 22.31
N ILE A 78 -6.69 2.07 21.03
CA ILE A 78 -7.33 0.81 20.59
C ILE A 78 -6.42 -0.37 20.92
N HIS A 79 -5.13 -0.27 20.60
CA HIS A 79 -4.15 -1.33 20.84
C HIS A 79 -4.02 -1.64 22.33
N SER A 80 -3.94 -0.60 23.18
CA SER A 80 -3.90 -0.76 24.64
C SER A 80 -5.17 -1.43 25.17
N SER A 81 -6.34 -1.01 24.69
CA SER A 81 -7.62 -1.58 25.12
C SER A 81 -7.74 -3.05 24.74
N HIS A 82 -7.32 -3.42 23.53
CA HIS A 82 -7.32 -4.79 23.06
C HIS A 82 -6.36 -5.68 23.87
N LYS A 83 -5.16 -5.19 24.17
CA LYS A 83 -4.18 -5.92 24.99
C LYS A 83 -4.70 -6.16 26.41
N THR A 84 -5.34 -5.16 27.02
CA THR A 84 -5.99 -5.32 28.32
C THR A 84 -7.11 -6.35 28.25
N TRP A 85 -7.95 -6.32 27.22
CA TRP A 85 -9.00 -7.31 27.02
C TRP A 85 -8.46 -8.74 26.82
N ILE A 86 -7.38 -8.93 26.06
CA ILE A 86 -6.71 -10.24 25.90
C ILE A 86 -6.17 -10.75 27.24
N ASN A 87 -5.59 -9.88 28.05
CA ASN A 87 -4.93 -10.29 29.30
C ASN A 87 -5.90 -10.40 30.49
N ASP A 88 -7.11 -9.84 30.39
CA ASP A 88 -8.15 -10.03 31.38
C ASP A 88 -8.70 -11.47 31.32
N LYS A 89 -8.37 -12.24 32.35
CA LYS A 89 -8.82 -13.63 32.54
C LYS A 89 -10.20 -13.74 33.21
N SER A 90 -10.79 -12.63 33.65
CA SER A 90 -12.13 -12.59 34.26
C SER A 90 -13.26 -12.24 33.26
N SER A 91 -12.90 -11.89 32.02
CA SER A 91 -13.86 -11.49 31.00
C SER A 91 -14.65 -12.71 30.47
N SER A 92 -15.85 -12.89 31.02
CA SER A 92 -16.85 -13.88 30.59
C SER A 92 -17.35 -13.69 29.15
N ARG A 93 -16.93 -12.62 28.46
CA ARG A 93 -17.20 -12.38 27.02
C ARG A 93 -16.33 -13.20 26.07
N LYS A 94 -15.28 -13.89 26.54
CA LYS A 94 -14.43 -14.76 25.70
C LYS A 94 -15.03 -16.14 25.43
N GLU A 95 -16.05 -16.56 26.20
CA GLU A 95 -16.59 -17.93 26.11
C GLU A 95 -17.61 -18.16 24.99
N ASN A 96 -18.01 -17.14 24.21
CA ASN A 96 -19.03 -17.27 23.16
C ASN A 96 -18.68 -16.54 21.84
N ALA A 97 -17.40 -16.46 21.47
CA ALA A 97 -16.97 -15.99 20.14
C ALA A 97 -16.38 -17.14 19.32
#